data_AF-A0A9D5IBP0-F1
#
_entry.id   AF-A0A9D5IBP0-F1
#
_cell.length_a   1.000
_cell.length_b   1.000
_cell.length_c   1.000
_cell.angle_alpha   90.00
_cell.angle_beta   90.00
_cell.angle_gamma   90.00
#
_symmetry.space_group_name_H-M   'P 1'
#
loop_
_entity.id
_entity.type
_entity.pdbx_description
1 polymer ?
#
loop_
_entity_poly.entity_id
_entity_poly.type
_entity_poly.pdbx_seq_one_letter_code
_entity_poly.pdbx_strand_id
1 'polypeptide(L)'
;MTQAGTSNPSRPEPFALSDAEHAAIARMFESGPSVFGALSTLRTRRIGLGYRSETGEEESFDWSSHMVVRQREGPLAFESASGPAPLSEVEEALIAWAAIGPNGIVTADIPVQGDLSSLLSWAGRTVPASSNDHGVDLFIINDQGVHLYRPGNERMAPVEITGPGDYWKILHWYRAGRLKISDRRPDVAWATAPPGTHNVNTMGALQYNANRPGSSWFLPVGDVGLEWVNLLLSSYQFGGFYLQDAETGKPAGCEEWIRPGFLEVGFPIPIFDELALMQHVTEVACVVQNIRLACEAMGLGAWAMGGYSDDLLLGAYPEVAAGLGFAFLERDAARNPSRTATCLGLPGVLDAAAAPSRKFPTAEALVRHVVGLRYQRGAHLSPQDNWAERNRGPFTDEARERILQHPRAHMPDWVVEAAIDTVRYVMDKYGAVPAYVNPVRAKFSCQVHHVDLDYYRRFHAGGAEPYLATPQLLSHFSEWHPGEPDRYARRNGHA
;
A
#
# COMPACT_ATOMS: atom_id res chain seq x y z
N MET A 1 -18.56 -24.58 -3.09
CA MET A 1 -18.54 -24.23 -1.65
C MET A 1 -19.82 -23.48 -1.33
N THR A 2 -20.39 -23.80 -0.17
CA THR A 2 -21.70 -23.39 0.40
C THR A 2 -22.11 -21.94 0.13
N GLN A 3 -23.33 -21.77 -0.38
CA GLN A 3 -24.07 -20.49 -0.38
C GLN A 3 -24.27 -20.05 1.09
N ALA A 4 -23.51 -19.04 1.52
CA ALA A 4 -23.81 -18.32 2.74
C ALA A 4 -24.98 -17.36 2.46
N GLY A 5 -26.02 -17.43 3.30
CA GLY A 5 -27.16 -16.54 3.23
C GLY A 5 -26.74 -15.08 3.31
N THR A 6 -27.20 -14.28 2.35
CA THR A 6 -26.94 -12.84 2.25
C THR A 6 -27.79 -12.09 3.28
N SER A 7 -27.33 -12.02 4.53
CA SER A 7 -27.70 -10.90 5.40
C SER A 7 -26.91 -9.68 4.91
N ASN A 8 -27.60 -8.62 4.49
CA ASN A 8 -26.97 -7.32 4.25
C ASN A 8 -26.13 -6.98 5.50
N PRO A 9 -24.80 -6.78 5.41
CA PRO A 9 -24.01 -6.52 6.61
C PRO A 9 -24.60 -5.30 7.30
N SER A 10 -25.07 -5.47 8.53
CA SER A 10 -25.61 -4.37 9.33
C SER A 10 -24.55 -3.27 9.39
N ARG A 11 -24.94 -2.03 9.09
CA ARG A 11 -24.04 -0.90 9.24
C ARG A 11 -23.49 -0.90 10.67
N PRO A 12 -22.18 -0.69 10.85
CA PRO A 12 -21.61 -0.64 12.19
C PRO A 12 -22.24 0.53 12.95
N GLU A 13 -22.69 0.26 14.17
CA GLU A 13 -23.21 1.28 15.06
C GLU A 13 -22.04 2.08 15.68
N PRO A 14 -22.20 3.40 15.88
CA PRO A 14 -21.23 4.20 16.59
C PRO A 14 -20.91 3.63 17.97
N PHE A 15 -19.63 3.64 18.34
CA PHE A 15 -19.19 3.30 19.69
C PHE A 15 -18.53 4.48 20.38
N ALA A 16 -18.61 4.51 21.71
CA ALA A 16 -17.99 5.55 22.51
C ALA A 16 -16.46 5.39 22.48
N LEU A 17 -15.78 6.47 22.12
CA LEU A 17 -14.35 6.62 22.35
C LEU A 17 -14.11 6.99 23.81
N SER A 18 -12.98 6.56 24.36
CA SER A 18 -12.46 7.16 25.59
C SER A 18 -12.14 8.64 25.35
N ASP A 19 -12.12 9.44 26.43
CA ASP A 19 -11.79 10.86 26.35
C ASP A 19 -10.40 11.09 25.72
N ALA A 20 -9.44 10.20 25.99
CA ALA A 20 -8.10 10.25 25.41
C ALA A 20 -8.11 9.94 23.90
N GLU A 21 -8.80 8.89 23.46
CA GLU A 21 -8.96 8.57 22.03
C GLU A 21 -9.65 9.70 21.29
N HIS A 22 -10.73 10.25 21.86
CA HIS A 22 -11.46 11.37 21.25
C HIS A 22 -10.56 12.60 21.14
N ALA A 23 -9.89 13.00 22.20
CA ALA A 23 -9.03 14.18 22.21
C ALA A 23 -7.86 14.06 21.22
N ALA A 24 -7.25 12.88 21.12
CA ALA A 24 -6.17 12.62 20.16
C ALA A 24 -6.63 12.74 18.70
N ILE A 25 -7.81 12.19 18.36
CA ILE A 25 -8.37 12.32 17.00
C ILE A 25 -8.82 13.76 16.73
N ALA A 26 -9.55 14.39 17.66
CA ALA A 26 -10.01 15.77 17.54
C ALA A 26 -8.85 16.73 17.30
N ARG A 27 -7.71 16.50 17.94
CA ARG A 27 -6.49 17.30 17.75
C ARG A 27 -6.09 17.41 16.28
N MET A 28 -6.20 16.33 15.51
CA MET A 28 -5.84 16.31 14.10
C MET A 28 -6.82 17.09 13.21
N PHE A 29 -8.11 17.01 13.50
CA PHE A 29 -9.16 17.61 12.66
C PHE A 29 -9.50 19.05 13.04
N GLU A 30 -9.35 19.42 14.31
CA GLU A 30 -9.82 20.71 14.84
C GLU A 30 -8.67 21.70 15.06
N SER A 31 -7.49 21.20 15.48
CA SER A 31 -6.35 22.04 15.88
C SER A 31 -5.03 21.70 15.18
N GLY A 32 -5.04 20.68 14.32
CA GLY A 32 -3.86 20.20 13.63
C GLY A 32 -3.34 21.23 12.63
N PRO A 33 -2.04 21.21 12.30
CA PRO A 33 -1.55 22.07 11.25
C PRO A 33 -2.25 21.72 9.92
N SER A 34 -2.58 22.75 9.15
CA SER A 34 -3.07 22.54 7.79
C SER A 34 -2.02 21.82 6.93
N VAL A 35 -2.42 21.27 5.79
CA VAL A 35 -1.48 20.64 4.84
C VAL A 35 -0.34 21.60 4.47
N PHE A 36 -0.61 22.88 4.25
CA PHE A 36 0.43 23.88 4.00
C PHE A 36 1.35 24.11 5.21
N GLY A 37 0.79 24.08 6.42
CA GLY A 37 1.56 24.14 7.67
C GLY A 37 2.52 22.96 7.80
N ALA A 38 2.01 21.73 7.60
CA ALA A 38 2.83 20.52 7.62
C ALA A 38 3.92 20.55 6.53
N LEU A 39 3.58 20.96 5.30
CA LEU A 39 4.55 21.05 4.20
C LEU A 39 5.70 22.04 4.48
N SER A 40 5.45 23.11 5.24
CA SER A 40 6.48 24.11 5.56
C SER A 40 7.58 23.55 6.48
N THR A 41 7.23 22.53 7.29
CA THR A 41 8.10 21.96 8.32
C THR A 41 8.49 20.52 8.05
N LEU A 42 7.91 19.88 7.02
CA LEU A 42 8.12 18.48 6.68
C LEU A 42 9.59 18.12 6.51
N ARG A 43 10.14 17.28 7.39
CA ARG A 43 11.54 16.84 7.33
C ARG A 43 11.65 15.35 7.67
N THR A 44 12.68 14.72 7.12
CA THR A 44 12.99 13.33 7.47
C THR A 44 13.69 13.29 8.82
N ARG A 45 13.06 12.62 9.78
CA ARG A 45 13.63 12.31 11.10
C ARG A 45 13.71 10.79 11.17
N ARG A 46 14.94 10.26 11.16
CA ARG A 46 15.26 8.82 11.03
C ARG A 46 15.60 8.17 12.37
N ILE A 47 16.10 8.94 13.33
CA ILE A 47 16.55 8.40 14.62
C ILE A 47 15.38 8.48 15.61
N GLY A 48 14.91 7.30 16.02
CA GLY A 48 13.86 7.14 17.03
C GLY A 48 14.39 6.75 18.40
N LEU A 49 13.52 6.83 19.40
CA LEU A 49 13.83 6.38 20.76
C LEU A 49 14.25 4.91 20.76
N GLY A 50 15.32 4.58 21.50
CA GLY A 50 15.91 3.24 21.55
C GLY A 50 16.80 2.87 20.37
N TYR A 51 17.09 3.81 19.46
CA TYR A 51 17.95 3.53 18.31
C TYR A 51 19.42 3.72 18.67
N ARG A 52 20.27 3.08 17.86
CA ARG A 52 21.71 3.32 17.82
C ARG A 52 22.10 3.86 16.45
N SER A 53 23.21 4.57 16.38
CA SER A 53 23.79 5.08 15.15
C SER A 53 25.30 5.13 15.32
N GLU A 54 26.04 4.54 14.39
CA GLU A 54 27.50 4.65 14.29
C GLU A 54 28.25 4.35 15.60
N THR A 55 27.75 3.44 16.45
CA THR A 55 28.39 3.12 17.73
C THR A 55 29.59 2.20 17.57
N GLY A 56 29.66 1.46 16.45
CA GLY A 56 30.67 0.41 16.28
C GLY A 56 30.38 -0.87 17.06
N GLU A 57 29.30 -0.91 17.83
CA GLU A 57 28.92 -2.05 18.68
C GLU A 57 28.00 -3.03 17.96
N GLU A 58 28.01 -4.26 18.46
CA GLU A 58 27.16 -5.35 18.00
C GLU A 58 25.79 -5.30 18.67
N GLU A 59 24.74 -5.61 17.90
CA GLU A 59 23.36 -5.75 18.37
C GLU A 59 22.78 -7.08 17.93
N SER A 60 21.81 -7.60 18.69
CA SER A 60 21.02 -8.76 18.29
C SER A 60 19.54 -8.45 18.47
N PHE A 61 18.71 -8.98 17.57
CA PHE A 61 17.27 -8.81 17.62
C PHE A 61 16.58 -10.17 17.52
N ASP A 62 15.47 -10.35 18.23
CA ASP A 62 14.71 -11.60 18.18
C ASP A 62 14.20 -11.94 16.77
N TRP A 63 13.98 -10.91 15.94
CA TRP A 63 13.53 -11.03 14.56
C TRP A 63 14.68 -11.14 13.54
N SER A 64 15.96 -10.95 13.94
CA SER A 64 17.11 -11.09 13.03
C SER A 64 17.63 -12.52 12.94
N SER A 65 16.84 -13.53 13.34
CA SER A 65 17.25 -14.94 13.39
C SER A 65 18.56 -15.15 14.15
N HIS A 66 18.76 -14.40 15.24
CA HIS A 66 19.98 -14.36 16.07
C HIS A 66 21.24 -13.88 15.35
N MET A 67 21.11 -13.28 14.16
CA MET A 67 22.23 -12.64 13.48
C MET A 67 22.61 -11.35 14.20
N VAL A 68 23.92 -11.19 14.41
CA VAL A 68 24.51 -9.98 14.95
C VAL A 68 24.52 -8.90 13.87
N VAL A 69 24.01 -7.72 14.21
CA VAL A 69 23.99 -6.54 13.37
C VAL A 69 25.04 -5.57 13.90
N ARG A 70 25.85 -4.98 13.01
CA ARG A 70 26.84 -3.98 13.38
C ARG A 70 26.91 -2.87 12.34
N GLN A 71 26.78 -1.63 12.79
CA GLN A 71 27.19 -0.45 12.03
C GLN A 71 28.58 -0.02 12.50
N ARG A 72 29.45 0.39 11.57
CA ARG A 72 30.80 0.87 11.92
C ARG A 72 30.71 2.16 12.74
N GLU A 73 31.70 2.36 13.62
CA GLU A 73 31.84 3.60 14.38
C GLU A 73 32.06 4.79 13.44
N GLY A 74 31.51 5.96 13.80
CA GLY A 74 31.58 7.16 12.98
C GLY A 74 31.26 8.46 13.74
N PRO A 75 31.34 9.62 13.06
CA PRO A 75 31.20 10.93 13.69
C PRO A 75 29.80 11.22 14.26
N LEU A 76 28.79 10.43 13.88
CA LEU A 76 27.41 10.51 14.38
C LEU A 76 27.11 9.39 15.39
N ALA A 77 28.16 8.88 16.07
CA ALA A 77 28.06 7.89 17.13
C ALA A 77 27.06 8.32 18.22
N PHE A 78 25.98 7.57 18.34
CA PHE A 78 24.87 7.86 19.23
C PHE A 78 24.19 6.58 19.71
N GLU A 79 23.84 6.59 20.98
CA GLU A 79 22.96 5.61 21.60
C GLU A 79 21.85 6.37 22.33
N SER A 80 20.60 6.02 22.05
CA SER A 80 19.46 6.58 22.75
C SER A 80 19.53 6.30 24.25
N ALA A 81 19.35 7.34 25.07
CA ALA A 81 19.21 7.17 26.53
C ALA A 81 17.81 6.66 26.94
N SER A 82 16.90 6.50 25.98
CA SER A 82 15.54 6.00 26.18
C SER A 82 15.40 4.60 25.59
N GLY A 83 14.54 3.78 26.19
CA GLY A 83 14.10 2.54 25.57
C GLY A 83 13.19 2.79 24.35
N PRO A 84 13.05 1.80 23.45
CA PRO A 84 12.07 1.84 22.38
C PRO A 84 10.66 2.16 22.89
N ALA A 85 9.91 2.98 22.13
CA ALA A 85 8.54 3.37 22.48
C ALA A 85 7.63 3.18 21.26
N PRO A 86 6.77 2.14 21.22
CA PRO A 86 5.86 1.87 20.11
C PRO A 86 4.81 2.98 19.98
N LEU A 87 4.27 3.15 18.77
CA LEU A 87 3.10 4.00 18.56
C LEU A 87 1.90 3.45 19.34
N SER A 88 1.07 4.35 19.86
CA SER A 88 -0.25 4.01 20.39
C SER A 88 -1.19 3.55 19.26
N GLU A 89 -2.28 2.88 19.64
CA GLU A 89 -3.29 2.44 18.69
C GLU A 89 -3.89 3.62 17.89
N VAL A 90 -4.16 4.75 18.56
CA VAL A 90 -4.76 5.92 17.91
C VAL A 90 -3.80 6.54 16.89
N GLU A 91 -2.51 6.61 17.22
CA GLU A 91 -1.50 7.12 16.30
C GLU A 91 -1.39 6.23 15.05
N GLU A 92 -1.28 4.92 15.24
CA GLU A 92 -1.20 3.97 14.13
C GLU A 92 -2.48 3.97 13.29
N ALA A 93 -3.65 4.11 13.91
CA ALA A 93 -4.94 4.19 13.23
C ALA A 93 -5.10 5.45 12.37
N LEU A 94 -4.67 6.62 12.87
CA LEU A 94 -4.68 7.87 12.11
C LEU A 94 -3.74 7.81 10.91
N ILE A 95 -2.54 7.24 11.08
CA ILE A 95 -1.58 7.07 9.99
C ILE A 95 -2.10 6.07 8.95
N ALA A 96 -2.64 4.93 9.39
CA ALA A 96 -3.25 3.95 8.49
C ALA A 96 -4.44 4.53 7.73
N TRP A 97 -5.28 5.33 8.39
CA TRP A 97 -6.38 6.04 7.73
C TRP A 97 -5.86 7.08 6.73
N ALA A 98 -4.84 7.88 7.06
CA ALA A 98 -4.23 8.80 6.10
C ALA A 98 -3.66 8.07 4.88
N ALA A 99 -3.06 6.90 5.09
CA ALA A 99 -2.45 6.07 4.07
C ALA A 99 -3.45 5.54 3.03
N ILE A 100 -4.48 4.79 3.46
CA ILE A 100 -5.47 4.15 2.56
C ILE A 100 -6.89 4.05 3.18
N GLY A 101 -7.24 4.97 4.07
CA GLY A 101 -8.50 4.96 4.82
C GLY A 101 -9.72 5.27 3.96
N PRO A 102 -10.92 4.80 4.32
CA PRO A 102 -12.17 5.24 3.69
C PRO A 102 -12.40 6.73 3.92
N ASN A 103 -12.72 7.48 2.86
CA ASN A 103 -13.05 8.92 2.97
C ASN A 103 -14.44 9.29 2.42
N GLY A 104 -15.16 8.33 1.83
CA GLY A 104 -16.48 8.57 1.27
C GLY A 104 -16.68 7.85 -0.04
N ILE A 105 -17.32 8.53 -0.96
CA ILE A 105 -17.74 7.99 -2.26
C ILE A 105 -17.08 8.83 -3.34
N VAL A 106 -16.45 8.18 -4.32
CA VAL A 106 -15.90 8.89 -5.49
C VAL A 106 -17.04 9.45 -6.32
N THR A 107 -16.84 10.59 -6.98
CA THR A 107 -17.88 11.22 -7.80
C THR A 107 -18.17 10.45 -9.09
N ALA A 108 -17.23 9.59 -9.53
CA ALA A 108 -17.35 8.79 -10.75
C ALA A 108 -17.66 9.65 -12.00
N ASP A 109 -17.03 10.82 -12.11
CA ASP A 109 -17.22 11.80 -13.21
C ASP A 109 -16.60 11.34 -14.55
N ILE A 110 -16.82 10.07 -14.91
CA ILE A 110 -16.41 9.46 -16.17
C ILE A 110 -17.67 9.27 -17.04
N PRO A 111 -17.69 9.76 -18.29
CA PRO A 111 -18.83 9.54 -19.16
C PRO A 111 -19.07 8.04 -19.39
N VAL A 112 -20.33 7.61 -19.44
CA VAL A 112 -20.68 6.21 -19.79
C VAL A 112 -20.12 5.81 -21.16
N GLN A 113 -20.06 6.76 -22.09
CA GLN A 113 -19.46 6.60 -23.43
C GLN A 113 -17.93 6.76 -23.44
N GLY A 114 -17.33 7.16 -22.32
CA GLY A 114 -15.92 7.50 -22.15
C GLY A 114 -15.25 6.69 -21.05
N ASP A 115 -15.55 5.39 -20.99
CA ASP A 115 -14.89 4.40 -20.13
C ASP A 115 -15.26 4.43 -18.64
N LEU A 116 -16.53 4.69 -18.31
CA LEU A 116 -17.02 4.54 -16.93
C LEU A 116 -16.78 3.12 -16.38
N SER A 117 -16.86 2.11 -17.24
CA SER A 117 -16.57 0.72 -16.87
C SER A 117 -15.10 0.46 -16.59
N SER A 118 -14.17 1.38 -16.78
CA SER A 118 -12.80 1.22 -16.26
C SER A 118 -12.77 1.16 -14.73
N LEU A 119 -13.67 1.88 -14.06
CA LEU A 119 -13.70 1.96 -12.60
C LEU A 119 -14.07 0.61 -11.97
N LEU A 120 -13.40 0.24 -10.88
CA LEU A 120 -13.67 -1.02 -10.16
C LEU A 120 -14.50 -0.84 -8.89
N SER A 121 -14.65 0.41 -8.41
CA SER A 121 -15.32 0.70 -7.15
C SER A 121 -15.84 2.14 -7.12
N TRP A 122 -16.97 2.37 -6.45
CA TRP A 122 -17.45 3.71 -6.06
C TRP A 122 -16.95 4.16 -4.69
N ALA A 123 -16.35 3.27 -3.92
CA ALA A 123 -15.90 3.56 -2.58
C ALA A 123 -14.59 4.37 -2.63
N GLY A 124 -14.54 5.54 -1.99
CA GLY A 124 -13.38 6.45 -2.01
C GLY A 124 -12.34 6.14 -0.94
N ARG A 125 -11.08 6.50 -1.21
CA ARG A 125 -9.94 6.41 -0.30
C ARG A 125 -9.27 7.77 -0.14
N THR A 126 -8.49 7.94 0.93
CA THR A 126 -7.66 9.13 1.16
C THR A 126 -6.55 9.34 0.12
N VAL A 127 -6.27 8.32 -0.70
CA VAL A 127 -5.32 8.36 -1.82
C VAL A 127 -6.04 8.11 -3.14
N PRO A 128 -5.57 8.68 -4.25
CA PRO A 128 -6.03 8.32 -5.58
C PRO A 128 -5.51 6.93 -5.97
N ALA A 129 -6.28 6.21 -6.77
CA ALA A 129 -5.87 4.97 -7.42
C ALA A 129 -6.33 5.02 -8.88
N SER A 130 -5.53 4.42 -9.78
CA SER A 130 -5.94 4.27 -11.16
C SER A 130 -7.22 3.43 -11.20
N SER A 131 -8.20 3.86 -11.98
CA SER A 131 -9.51 3.20 -12.06
C SER A 131 -10.24 2.98 -10.71
N ASN A 132 -9.83 3.67 -9.64
CA ASN A 132 -10.28 3.40 -8.27
C ASN A 132 -10.25 1.89 -7.92
N ASP A 133 -9.17 1.20 -8.33
CA ASP A 133 -9.03 -0.26 -8.25
C ASP A 133 -8.80 -0.80 -6.82
N HIS A 134 -8.28 0.06 -5.94
CA HIS A 134 -7.79 -0.30 -4.61
C HIS A 134 -6.73 -1.42 -4.66
N GLY A 135 -5.85 -1.37 -5.66
CA GLY A 135 -4.80 -2.36 -5.88
C GLY A 135 -3.71 -2.36 -4.82
N VAL A 136 -3.66 -1.35 -3.93
CA VAL A 136 -2.65 -1.25 -2.86
C VAL A 136 -3.22 -1.61 -1.49
N ASP A 137 -2.63 -2.65 -0.90
CA ASP A 137 -2.80 -3.02 0.50
C ASP A 137 -1.73 -2.37 1.39
N LEU A 138 -2.04 -2.17 2.68
CA LEU A 138 -1.08 -1.64 3.64
C LEU A 138 -0.69 -2.70 4.66
N PHE A 139 0.55 -3.15 4.62
CA PHE A 139 1.12 -3.96 5.69
C PHE A 139 1.67 -3.04 6.78
N ILE A 140 1.37 -3.36 8.04
CA ILE A 140 1.85 -2.65 9.22
C ILE A 140 2.69 -3.62 10.04
N ILE A 141 3.98 -3.34 10.10
CA ILE A 141 5.00 -4.15 10.79
C ILE A 141 5.42 -3.41 12.04
N ASN A 142 5.07 -3.92 13.22
CA ASN A 142 5.37 -3.30 14.50
C ASN A 142 5.79 -4.35 15.54
N ASP A 143 5.89 -3.96 16.81
CA ASP A 143 6.34 -4.86 17.88
C ASP A 143 5.36 -6.02 18.16
N GLN A 144 4.11 -5.92 17.68
CA GLN A 144 3.11 -6.99 17.79
C GLN A 144 3.13 -7.95 16.60
N GLY A 145 4.02 -7.71 15.63
CA GLY A 145 4.23 -8.54 14.45
C GLY A 145 3.81 -7.86 13.16
N VAL A 146 3.25 -8.66 12.23
CA VAL A 146 2.83 -8.18 10.91
C VAL A 146 1.31 -8.21 10.82
N HIS A 147 0.74 -7.10 10.38
CA HIS A 147 -0.69 -6.96 10.15
C HIS A 147 -0.93 -6.47 8.73
N LEU A 148 -1.97 -6.99 8.08
CA LEU A 148 -2.55 -6.36 6.91
C LEU A 148 -3.62 -5.38 7.38
N TYR A 149 -3.61 -4.15 6.89
CA TYR A 149 -4.69 -3.20 6.98
C TYR A 149 -5.33 -3.04 5.59
N ARG A 150 -6.57 -3.51 5.46
CA ARG A 150 -7.39 -3.45 4.26
C ARG A 150 -8.81 -3.07 4.68
N PRO A 151 -9.13 -1.77 4.81
CA PRO A 151 -10.50 -1.37 5.09
C PRO A 151 -11.41 -1.88 3.97
N GLY A 152 -12.62 -2.32 4.28
CA GLY A 152 -13.57 -2.78 3.26
C GLY A 152 -14.01 -1.69 2.28
N ASN A 153 -14.75 -2.09 1.26
CA ASN A 153 -15.30 -1.20 0.24
C ASN A 153 -16.70 -0.69 0.60
N GLU A 154 -17.28 -1.03 1.74
CA GLU A 154 -18.54 -0.42 2.19
C GLU A 154 -18.28 0.99 2.76
N ARG A 155 -19.27 1.88 2.64
CA ARG A 155 -19.24 3.29 3.07
C ARG A 155 -20.44 3.61 3.93
N MET A 156 -20.21 4.38 4.98
CA MET A 156 -21.26 4.80 5.90
C MET A 156 -21.92 6.09 5.42
N ALA A 157 -21.16 6.93 4.70
CA ALA A 157 -21.62 8.22 4.17
C ALA A 157 -20.83 8.66 2.91
N PRO A 158 -21.39 9.57 2.08
CA PRO A 158 -20.69 10.18 0.95
C PRO A 158 -19.41 10.94 1.35
N VAL A 159 -19.39 11.52 2.55
CA VAL A 159 -18.21 12.07 3.21
C VAL A 159 -18.14 11.41 4.58
N GLU A 160 -17.02 10.76 4.88
CA GLU A 160 -16.98 9.86 6.04
C GLU A 160 -16.73 10.58 7.37
N ILE A 161 -15.94 11.64 7.38
CA ILE A 161 -15.64 12.42 8.60
C ILE A 161 -16.13 13.85 8.39
N THR A 162 -17.23 14.20 9.05
CA THR A 162 -17.83 15.55 8.96
C THR A 162 -17.72 16.34 10.26
N GLY A 163 -17.40 15.66 11.36
CA GLY A 163 -17.18 16.25 12.66
C GLY A 163 -16.96 15.20 13.75
N PRO A 164 -16.98 15.61 15.03
CA PRO A 164 -16.61 14.76 16.15
C PRO A 164 -17.43 13.47 16.30
N GLY A 165 -18.69 13.49 15.86
CA GLY A 165 -19.55 12.30 15.86
C GLY A 165 -19.09 11.16 14.94
N ASP A 166 -18.16 11.43 14.02
CA ASP A 166 -17.62 10.45 13.07
C ASP A 166 -16.24 9.90 13.47
N TYR A 167 -15.57 10.46 14.49
CA TYR A 167 -14.18 10.10 14.85
C TYR A 167 -14.01 8.63 15.23
N TRP A 168 -15.03 8.00 15.79
CA TRP A 168 -15.02 6.56 16.10
C TRP A 168 -14.77 5.69 14.87
N LYS A 169 -15.11 6.16 13.66
CA LYS A 169 -14.94 5.41 12.42
C LYS A 169 -13.48 5.10 12.12
N ILE A 170 -12.55 5.98 12.50
CA ILE A 170 -11.11 5.78 12.28
C ILE A 170 -10.64 4.52 13.02
N LEU A 171 -10.99 4.40 14.30
CA LEU A 171 -10.69 3.20 15.09
C LEU A 171 -11.52 2.00 14.67
N HIS A 172 -12.76 2.20 14.22
CA HIS A 172 -13.54 1.12 13.61
C HIS A 172 -12.82 0.49 12.41
N TRP A 173 -12.42 1.30 11.42
CA TRP A 173 -11.74 0.78 10.23
C TRP A 173 -10.39 0.18 10.58
N TYR A 174 -9.63 0.81 11.48
CA TYR A 174 -8.36 0.26 11.94
C TYR A 174 -8.54 -1.12 12.58
N ARG A 175 -9.51 -1.29 13.49
CA ARG A 175 -9.74 -2.58 14.17
C ARG A 175 -10.36 -3.63 13.25
N ALA A 176 -11.37 -3.26 12.47
CA ALA A 176 -12.14 -4.19 11.62
C ALA A 176 -11.44 -4.53 10.30
N GLY A 177 -10.62 -3.62 9.77
CA GLY A 177 -9.85 -3.80 8.54
C GLY A 177 -8.50 -4.46 8.76
N ARG A 178 -8.16 -4.86 9.98
CA ARG A 178 -6.85 -5.44 10.31
C ARG A 178 -6.90 -6.96 10.42
N LEU A 179 -6.00 -7.63 9.71
CA LEU A 179 -5.76 -9.06 9.80
C LEU A 179 -4.33 -9.30 10.32
N LYS A 180 -4.18 -10.08 11.39
CA LYS A 180 -2.85 -10.47 11.88
C LYS A 180 -2.26 -11.57 10.99
N ILE A 181 -1.05 -11.36 10.51
CA ILE A 181 -0.32 -12.24 9.59
C ILE A 181 0.77 -13.02 10.33
N SER A 182 1.47 -12.35 11.25
CA SER A 182 2.56 -12.92 12.04
C SER A 182 2.60 -12.28 13.42
N ASP A 183 3.05 -13.04 14.43
CA ASP A 183 3.34 -12.54 15.78
C ASP A 183 4.72 -11.85 15.89
N ARG A 184 5.51 -11.86 14.82
CA ARG A 184 6.88 -11.34 14.80
C ARG A 184 7.12 -10.47 13.59
N ARG A 185 8.02 -9.50 13.73
CA ARG A 185 8.58 -8.74 12.62
C ARG A 185 9.24 -9.69 11.60
N PRO A 186 9.24 -9.36 10.29
CA PRO A 186 9.86 -10.20 9.29
C PRO A 186 11.38 -10.18 9.44
N ASP A 187 12.01 -11.32 9.14
CA ASP A 187 13.44 -11.38 8.93
C ASP A 187 13.75 -10.92 7.51
N VAL A 188 14.35 -9.74 7.38
CA VAL A 188 14.64 -9.09 6.09
C VAL A 188 16.15 -9.10 5.79
N ALA A 189 16.85 -10.15 6.23
CA ALA A 189 18.29 -10.38 6.09
C ALA A 189 19.14 -9.20 6.56
N TRP A 190 19.41 -9.16 7.86
CA TRP A 190 20.17 -8.09 8.49
C TRP A 190 21.68 -8.28 8.54
N ALA A 191 22.19 -9.38 8.00
CA ALA A 191 23.61 -9.54 7.80
C ALA A 191 24.10 -8.51 6.78
N THR A 192 24.87 -7.52 7.23
CA THR A 192 25.71 -6.70 6.35
C THR A 192 26.73 -7.67 5.74
N ALA A 193 26.54 -8.06 4.48
CA ALA A 193 27.28 -9.12 3.78
C ALA A 193 26.91 -10.57 4.20
N PRO A 194 25.97 -11.23 3.49
CA PRO A 194 25.75 -12.67 3.64
C PRO A 194 27.06 -13.47 3.51
N PRO A 195 27.20 -14.62 4.21
CA PRO A 195 28.38 -15.47 4.10
C PRO A 195 28.75 -15.77 2.64
N GLY A 196 30.03 -15.57 2.28
CA GLY A 196 30.51 -15.76 0.91
C GLY A 196 30.36 -14.55 -0.01
N THR A 197 29.87 -13.41 0.47
CA THR A 197 29.79 -12.16 -0.31
C THR A 197 30.88 -11.14 0.08
N HIS A 198 31.29 -10.30 -0.87
CA HIS A 198 32.26 -9.22 -0.65
C HIS A 198 31.58 -7.89 -0.31
N ASN A 199 30.87 -7.83 0.82
CA ASN A 199 30.08 -6.66 1.29
C ASN A 199 28.79 -6.36 0.51
N VAL A 200 28.08 -7.39 0.03
CA VAL A 200 26.77 -7.17 -0.60
C VAL A 200 25.77 -6.69 0.47
N ASN A 201 25.15 -5.53 0.22
CA ASN A 201 24.07 -4.98 1.04
C ASN A 201 22.84 -4.72 0.14
N THR A 202 21.95 -5.70 0.09
CA THR A 202 20.72 -5.69 -0.71
C THR A 202 19.58 -4.84 -0.12
N MET A 203 19.70 -4.44 1.15
CA MET A 203 18.74 -3.58 1.85
C MET A 203 19.21 -2.11 1.92
N GLY A 204 20.38 -1.82 1.33
CA GLY A 204 20.96 -0.50 1.16
C GLY A 204 21.44 0.16 2.46
N ALA A 205 21.84 1.43 2.38
CA ALA A 205 22.24 2.25 3.54
C ALA A 205 21.13 2.43 4.60
N LEU A 206 19.91 2.00 4.26
CA LEU A 206 18.75 2.03 5.12
C LEU A 206 18.81 0.90 6.15
N GLN A 207 19.28 -0.29 5.74
CA GLN A 207 19.23 -1.55 6.50
C GLN A 207 19.34 -1.34 8.01
N TYR A 208 20.44 -0.80 8.54
CA TYR A 208 20.74 -0.73 9.97
C TYR A 208 19.65 -0.13 10.91
N ASN A 209 18.83 0.78 10.41
CA ASN A 209 17.77 1.41 11.22
C ASN A 209 16.36 1.12 10.73
N ALA A 210 16.20 0.23 9.74
CA ALA A 210 14.88 -0.28 9.36
C ALA A 210 14.34 -1.24 10.44
N ASN A 211 13.05 -1.59 10.40
CA ASN A 211 12.44 -2.65 11.22
C ASN A 211 12.80 -2.66 12.73
N ARG A 212 13.10 -1.50 13.33
CA ARG A 212 13.60 -1.40 14.71
C ARG A 212 12.45 -1.59 15.71
N PRO A 213 12.71 -2.14 16.91
CA PRO A 213 11.76 -2.11 18.02
C PRO A 213 11.25 -0.68 18.30
N GLY A 214 10.01 -0.55 18.74
CA GLY A 214 9.35 0.75 18.99
C GLY A 214 8.94 1.52 17.73
N SER A 215 9.15 0.97 16.53
CA SER A 215 8.71 1.61 15.28
C SER A 215 7.53 0.89 14.64
N SER A 216 6.75 1.59 13.83
CA SER A 216 5.80 0.97 12.91
C SER A 216 6.25 1.19 11.48
N TRP A 217 6.48 0.11 10.75
CA TRP A 217 6.82 0.14 9.33
C TRP A 217 5.57 -0.11 8.51
N PHE A 218 5.11 0.96 7.86
CA PHE A 218 3.98 0.98 6.93
C PHE A 218 4.50 0.66 5.53
N LEU A 219 4.14 -0.52 5.04
CA LEU A 219 4.59 -1.11 3.79
C LEU A 219 3.39 -1.25 2.83
N PRO A 220 3.23 -0.32 1.88
CA PRO A 220 2.32 -0.51 0.76
C PRO A 220 2.76 -1.72 -0.08
N VAL A 221 1.84 -2.64 -0.33
CA VAL A 221 2.03 -3.80 -1.21
C VAL A 221 0.94 -3.77 -2.25
N GLY A 222 1.31 -3.56 -3.52
CA GLY A 222 0.33 -3.48 -4.61
C GLY A 222 0.27 -4.70 -5.50
N ASP A 223 -0.94 -4.95 -5.99
CA ASP A 223 -1.26 -5.90 -7.06
C ASP A 223 -1.21 -5.17 -8.41
N VAL A 224 -0.01 -5.05 -8.97
CA VAL A 224 0.23 -4.51 -10.33
C VAL A 224 -0.46 -5.37 -11.39
N GLY A 225 -0.69 -6.66 -11.12
CA GLY A 225 -1.44 -7.53 -12.01
C GLY A 225 -2.89 -7.07 -12.19
N LEU A 226 -3.52 -6.59 -11.12
CA LEU A 226 -4.90 -6.09 -11.17
C LEU A 226 -4.99 -4.88 -12.11
N GLU A 227 -4.10 -3.90 -11.90
CA GLU A 227 -3.99 -2.71 -12.75
C GLU A 227 -3.73 -3.11 -14.21
N TRP A 228 -2.82 -4.06 -14.45
CA TRP A 228 -2.47 -4.53 -15.79
C TRP A 228 -3.66 -5.11 -16.54
N VAL A 229 -4.42 -6.02 -15.92
CA VAL A 229 -5.59 -6.65 -16.55
C VAL A 229 -6.70 -5.63 -16.74
N ASN A 230 -6.86 -4.71 -15.78
CA ASN A 230 -7.86 -3.67 -15.85
C ASN A 230 -7.59 -2.68 -17.00
N LEU A 231 -6.34 -2.24 -17.12
CA LEU A 231 -5.84 -1.40 -18.19
C LEU A 231 -6.01 -2.08 -19.56
N LEU A 232 -5.81 -3.41 -19.63
CA LEU A 232 -5.97 -4.16 -20.88
C LEU A 232 -7.43 -4.12 -21.34
N LEU A 233 -8.37 -4.39 -20.43
CA LEU A 233 -9.81 -4.37 -20.71
C LEU A 233 -10.27 -2.97 -21.16
N SER A 234 -9.86 -1.92 -20.45
CA SER A 234 -10.12 -0.52 -20.80
C SER A 234 -9.54 -0.18 -22.18
N SER A 235 -8.28 -0.55 -22.44
CA SER A 235 -7.60 -0.29 -23.71
C SER A 235 -8.30 -0.95 -24.89
N TYR A 236 -8.81 -2.18 -24.70
CA TYR A 236 -9.50 -2.91 -25.76
C TYR A 236 -10.90 -2.36 -25.99
N GLN A 237 -11.62 -1.95 -24.94
CA GLN A 237 -12.97 -1.43 -25.07
C GLN A 237 -13.03 0.02 -25.61
N PHE A 238 -12.07 0.87 -25.24
CA PHE A 238 -12.12 2.31 -25.51
C PHE A 238 -10.85 2.90 -26.15
N GLY A 239 -9.68 2.28 -25.95
CA GLY A 239 -8.40 2.82 -26.44
C GLY A 239 -8.07 2.48 -27.89
N GLY A 240 -8.61 1.39 -28.43
CA GLY A 240 -8.28 0.89 -29.77
C GLY A 240 -6.84 0.36 -29.90
N PHE A 241 -6.15 0.19 -28.77
CA PHE A 241 -4.82 -0.40 -28.71
C PHE A 241 -4.90 -1.91 -28.51
N TYR A 242 -4.04 -2.66 -29.19
CA TYR A 242 -3.82 -4.08 -28.92
C TYR A 242 -2.39 -4.33 -28.45
N LEU A 243 -2.18 -5.36 -27.63
CA LEU A 243 -0.82 -5.70 -27.23
C LEU A 243 -0.06 -6.34 -28.38
N GLN A 244 1.14 -5.84 -28.62
CA GLN A 244 2.05 -6.31 -29.65
C GLN A 244 3.26 -6.96 -29.00
N ASP A 245 3.66 -8.11 -29.54
CA ASP A 245 4.88 -8.78 -29.16
C ASP A 245 6.10 -7.99 -29.66
N ALA A 246 6.94 -7.53 -28.74
CA ALA A 246 8.09 -6.69 -29.06
C ALA A 246 9.19 -7.42 -29.86
N GLU A 247 9.26 -8.74 -29.80
CA GLU A 247 10.28 -9.52 -30.52
C GLU A 247 9.85 -9.84 -31.95
N THR A 248 8.55 -10.14 -32.14
CA THR A 248 8.03 -10.56 -33.46
C THR A 248 7.35 -9.44 -34.23
N GLY A 249 6.97 -8.35 -33.56
CA GLY A 249 6.16 -7.28 -34.13
C GLY A 249 4.72 -7.69 -34.46
N LYS A 250 4.26 -8.86 -33.99
CA LYS A 250 2.91 -9.36 -34.25
C LYS A 250 1.97 -9.05 -33.09
N PRO A 251 0.65 -8.98 -33.34
CA PRO A 251 -0.35 -8.94 -32.26
C PRO A 251 -0.18 -10.13 -31.31
N ALA A 252 -0.49 -9.91 -30.03
CA ALA A 252 -0.47 -10.96 -29.02
C ALA A 252 -1.82 -11.69 -29.02
N GLY A 253 -2.02 -12.60 -29.97
CA GLY A 253 -3.16 -13.54 -30.01
C GLY A 253 -4.54 -12.94 -30.29
N CYS A 254 -4.65 -11.64 -30.61
CA CYS A 254 -5.91 -10.92 -30.80
C CYS A 254 -6.15 -10.49 -32.27
N GLU A 255 -5.48 -11.13 -33.23
CA GLU A 255 -5.47 -10.75 -34.65
C GLU A 255 -6.87 -10.63 -35.26
N GLU A 256 -7.81 -11.48 -34.86
CA GLU A 256 -9.18 -11.51 -35.38
C GLU A 256 -10.00 -10.24 -35.05
N TRP A 257 -9.57 -9.50 -34.02
CA TRP A 257 -10.23 -8.29 -33.51
C TRP A 257 -9.65 -7.00 -34.09
N ILE A 258 -8.59 -7.10 -34.92
CA ILE A 258 -7.91 -5.95 -35.51
C ILE A 258 -8.63 -5.48 -36.76
N ARG A 259 -9.35 -4.35 -36.64
CA ARG A 259 -10.10 -3.70 -37.71
C ARG A 259 -10.57 -2.30 -37.26
N PRO A 260 -10.89 -1.39 -38.21
CA PRO A 260 -11.42 -0.08 -37.87
C PRO A 260 -12.62 -0.13 -36.93
N GLY A 261 -12.61 0.68 -35.87
CA GLY A 261 -13.62 0.73 -34.81
C GLY A 261 -13.48 -0.34 -33.72
N PHE A 262 -12.44 -1.17 -33.77
CA PHE A 262 -12.10 -2.18 -32.76
C PHE A 262 -10.65 -1.95 -32.30
N LEU A 263 -9.77 -2.95 -32.47
CA LEU A 263 -8.34 -2.81 -32.23
C LEU A 263 -7.66 -2.32 -33.51
N GLU A 264 -6.81 -1.29 -33.40
CA GLU A 264 -6.21 -0.63 -34.56
C GLU A 264 -4.70 -0.41 -34.40
N VAL A 265 -4.23 -0.08 -33.20
CA VAL A 265 -2.84 0.34 -32.98
C VAL A 265 -2.11 -0.64 -32.06
N GLY A 266 -0.99 -1.18 -32.53
CA GLY A 266 -0.15 -2.07 -31.73
C GLY A 266 0.62 -1.33 -30.65
N PHE A 267 0.64 -1.88 -29.44
CA PHE A 267 1.31 -1.34 -28.28
C PHE A 267 2.24 -2.41 -27.65
N PRO A 268 3.56 -2.21 -27.61
CA PRO A 268 4.49 -3.26 -27.18
C PRO A 268 4.27 -3.70 -25.73
N ILE A 269 4.22 -5.02 -25.48
CA ILE A 269 4.02 -5.61 -24.13
C ILE A 269 4.97 -5.02 -23.08
N PRO A 270 6.30 -4.88 -23.29
CA PRO A 270 7.19 -4.33 -22.26
C PRO A 270 6.82 -2.92 -21.83
N ILE A 271 6.34 -2.10 -22.76
CA ILE A 271 5.92 -0.71 -22.49
C ILE A 271 4.57 -0.70 -21.77
N PHE A 272 3.68 -1.63 -22.08
CA PHE A 272 2.42 -1.81 -21.36
C PHE A 272 2.64 -2.25 -19.91
N ASP A 273 3.53 -3.21 -19.68
CA ASP A 273 3.96 -3.63 -18.35
C ASP A 273 4.57 -2.47 -17.55
N GLU A 274 5.40 -1.64 -18.19
CA GLU A 274 5.97 -0.44 -17.58
C GLU A 274 4.88 0.59 -17.22
N LEU A 275 3.89 0.80 -18.09
CA LEU A 275 2.76 1.71 -17.83
C LEU A 275 1.95 1.28 -16.60
N ALA A 276 1.61 -0.01 -16.49
CA ALA A 276 0.94 -0.55 -15.31
C ALA A 276 1.77 -0.35 -14.03
N LEU A 277 3.08 -0.55 -14.12
CA LEU A 277 3.99 -0.28 -13.00
C LEU A 277 4.03 1.21 -12.62
N MET A 278 4.03 2.12 -13.60
CA MET A 278 4.00 3.57 -13.33
C MET A 278 2.73 3.98 -12.60
N GLN A 279 1.57 3.46 -13.00
CA GLN A 279 0.29 3.74 -12.32
C GLN A 279 0.33 3.29 -10.86
N HIS A 280 0.83 2.07 -10.60
CA HIS A 280 1.00 1.57 -9.24
C HIS A 280 1.97 2.43 -8.40
N VAL A 281 3.13 2.79 -8.95
CA VAL A 281 4.13 3.58 -8.20
C VAL A 281 3.59 4.97 -7.84
N THR A 282 2.77 5.58 -8.70
CA THR A 282 2.12 6.86 -8.40
C THR A 282 1.17 6.75 -7.21
N GLU A 283 0.35 5.70 -7.13
CA GLU A 283 -0.53 5.47 -5.98
C GLU A 283 0.27 5.28 -4.68
N VAL A 284 1.28 4.41 -4.70
CA VAL A 284 2.15 4.17 -3.53
C VAL A 284 2.87 5.46 -3.09
N ALA A 285 3.29 6.30 -4.02
CA ALA A 285 3.89 7.59 -3.69
C ALA A 285 2.91 8.52 -2.94
N CYS A 286 1.63 8.53 -3.33
CA CYS A 286 0.58 9.24 -2.60
C CYS A 286 0.38 8.66 -1.19
N VAL A 287 0.36 7.33 -1.04
CA VAL A 287 0.25 6.65 0.26
C VAL A 287 1.37 7.09 1.21
N VAL A 288 2.63 6.98 0.76
CA VAL A 288 3.79 7.36 1.58
C VAL A 288 3.80 8.86 1.87
N GLN A 289 3.41 9.70 0.92
CA GLN A 289 3.32 11.15 1.14
C GLN A 289 2.27 11.50 2.21
N ASN A 290 1.09 10.85 2.18
CA ASN A 290 0.06 11.05 3.19
C ASN A 290 0.53 10.61 4.59
N ILE A 291 1.21 9.45 4.69
CA ILE A 291 1.82 8.99 5.94
C ILE A 291 2.77 10.05 6.48
N ARG A 292 3.66 10.59 5.64
CA ARG A 292 4.62 11.62 6.05
C ARG A 292 3.94 12.89 6.54
N LEU A 293 2.91 13.37 5.85
CA LEU A 293 2.17 14.56 6.26
C LEU A 293 1.42 14.36 7.58
N ALA A 294 0.78 13.20 7.76
CA ALA A 294 0.13 12.85 9.02
C ALA A 294 1.14 12.81 10.17
N CYS A 295 2.29 12.16 9.97
CA CYS A 295 3.35 12.11 10.98
C CYS A 295 3.89 13.50 11.33
N GLU A 296 4.11 14.37 10.35
CA GLU A 296 4.56 15.75 10.63
C GLU A 296 3.54 16.51 11.47
N ALA A 297 2.25 16.37 11.15
CA ALA A 297 1.17 16.99 11.91
C ALA A 297 1.04 16.45 13.33
N MET A 298 1.40 15.17 13.54
CA MET A 298 1.41 14.52 14.84
C MET A 298 2.69 14.75 15.63
N GLY A 299 3.77 15.26 15.02
CA GLY A 299 5.08 15.38 15.68
C GLY A 299 5.89 14.08 15.70
N LEU A 300 5.63 13.16 14.79
CA LEU A 300 6.32 11.87 14.68
C LEU A 300 7.47 11.90 13.65
N GLY A 301 8.44 11.01 13.81
CA GLY A 301 9.48 10.77 12.83
C GLY A 301 8.98 9.87 11.72
N ALA A 302 9.09 10.31 10.47
CA ALA A 302 8.69 9.55 9.29
C ALA A 302 9.86 9.41 8.31
N TRP A 303 10.31 8.17 8.12
CA TRP A 303 11.40 7.84 7.24
C TRP A 303 10.88 7.06 6.02
N ALA A 304 10.73 7.77 4.91
CA ALA A 304 10.39 7.15 3.63
C ALA A 304 11.60 6.40 3.04
N MET A 305 11.35 5.18 2.58
CA MET A 305 12.36 4.22 2.15
C MET A 305 11.97 3.60 0.82
N GLY A 306 12.89 3.57 -0.13
CA GLY A 306 12.72 2.84 -1.40
C GLY A 306 13.98 2.16 -1.95
N GLY A 307 15.07 2.22 -1.20
CA GLY A 307 16.40 1.74 -1.61
C GLY A 307 16.70 0.29 -1.24
N TYR A 308 15.70 -0.52 -0.87
CA TYR A 308 15.87 -1.92 -0.48
C TYR A 308 15.32 -2.88 -1.54
N SER A 309 15.77 -4.13 -1.54
CA SER A 309 15.18 -5.21 -2.35
C SER A 309 13.83 -5.63 -1.78
N ASP A 310 12.76 -5.33 -2.52
CA ASP A 310 11.40 -5.77 -2.20
C ASP A 310 11.29 -7.30 -2.35
N ASP A 311 12.01 -7.93 -3.27
CA ASP A 311 12.03 -9.40 -3.40
C ASP A 311 12.51 -10.10 -2.13
N LEU A 312 13.56 -9.61 -1.46
CA LEU A 312 14.01 -10.16 -0.18
C LEU A 312 13.00 -9.95 0.94
N LEU A 313 12.41 -8.76 1.01
CA LEU A 313 11.36 -8.44 1.98
C LEU A 313 10.14 -9.34 1.80
N LEU A 314 9.74 -9.62 0.57
CA LEU A 314 8.61 -10.49 0.26
C LEU A 314 8.95 -11.98 0.46
N GLY A 315 10.21 -12.37 0.34
CA GLY A 315 10.70 -13.73 0.62
C GLY A 315 11.09 -14.54 -0.62
N ALA A 316 11.55 -13.89 -1.69
CA ALA A 316 11.96 -14.55 -2.93
C ALA A 316 13.19 -15.45 -2.78
N TYR A 317 14.02 -15.19 -1.78
CA TYR A 317 15.29 -15.88 -1.53
C TYR A 317 15.32 -16.38 -0.08
N PRO A 318 14.51 -17.41 0.27
CA PRO A 318 14.34 -17.88 1.66
C PRO A 318 15.64 -18.38 2.31
N GLU A 319 16.63 -18.78 1.51
CA GLU A 319 17.98 -19.13 1.95
C GLU A 319 18.81 -17.92 2.42
N VAL A 320 18.40 -16.71 2.04
CA VAL A 320 19.01 -15.43 2.44
C VAL A 320 18.16 -14.75 3.52
N ALA A 321 16.86 -14.58 3.28
CA ALA A 321 15.91 -13.93 4.17
C ALA A 321 14.56 -14.65 4.08
N ALA A 322 13.96 -15.02 5.22
CA ALA A 322 12.60 -15.58 5.21
C ALA A 322 11.55 -14.58 4.66
N GLY A 323 11.79 -13.28 4.85
CA GLY A 323 10.90 -12.22 4.39
C GLY A 323 9.51 -12.31 5.03
N LEU A 324 8.49 -11.97 4.24
CA LEU A 324 7.08 -12.00 4.63
C LEU A 324 6.37 -13.30 4.23
N GLY A 325 7.06 -14.24 3.58
CA GLY A 325 6.52 -15.53 3.18
C GLY A 325 5.59 -15.49 1.97
N PHE A 326 5.77 -14.53 1.06
CA PHE A 326 5.06 -14.52 -0.21
C PHE A 326 5.46 -15.73 -1.07
N ALA A 327 4.53 -16.21 -1.89
CA ALA A 327 4.76 -17.29 -2.82
C ALA A 327 5.35 -16.76 -4.13
N PHE A 328 6.28 -17.52 -4.72
CA PHE A 328 6.92 -17.17 -5.99
C PHE A 328 6.79 -18.31 -7.01
N LEU A 329 6.61 -17.93 -8.26
CA LEU A 329 6.69 -18.79 -9.44
C LEU A 329 8.11 -18.71 -10.01
N GLU A 330 8.81 -19.84 -10.00
CA GLU A 330 10.01 -20.01 -10.82
C GLU A 330 9.59 -20.14 -12.29
N ARG A 331 10.17 -19.31 -13.16
CA ARG A 331 9.84 -19.28 -14.59
C ARG A 331 10.94 -19.94 -15.40
N ASP A 332 10.55 -20.62 -16.47
CA ASP A 332 11.48 -21.10 -17.49
C ASP A 332 12.34 -19.94 -18.01
N ALA A 333 13.64 -20.04 -17.82
CA ALA A 333 14.60 -19.01 -18.16
C ALA A 333 14.58 -18.67 -19.67
N ALA A 334 14.21 -19.60 -20.55
CA ALA A 334 14.08 -19.34 -21.99
C ALA A 334 12.86 -18.46 -22.34
N ARG A 335 11.86 -18.45 -21.46
CA ARG A 335 10.59 -17.71 -21.62
C ARG A 335 10.50 -16.51 -20.69
N ASN A 336 11.44 -16.35 -19.77
CA ASN A 336 11.45 -15.27 -18.79
C ASN A 336 12.36 -14.12 -19.24
N PRO A 337 11.81 -13.02 -19.80
CA PRO A 337 12.62 -11.92 -20.28
C PRO A 337 13.34 -11.18 -19.14
N SER A 338 12.75 -11.13 -17.94
CA SER A 338 13.32 -10.42 -16.79
C SER A 338 14.32 -11.26 -15.99
N ARG A 339 14.39 -12.58 -16.22
CA ARG A 339 15.28 -13.52 -15.53
C ARG A 339 15.13 -13.47 -13.99
N THR A 340 13.95 -13.12 -13.50
CA THR A 340 13.59 -13.06 -12.07
C THR A 340 12.41 -13.97 -11.75
N ALA A 341 12.24 -14.33 -10.49
CA ALA A 341 11.03 -15.01 -10.02
C ALA A 341 9.82 -14.06 -10.06
N THR A 342 8.61 -14.62 -10.19
CA THR A 342 7.35 -13.87 -10.20
C THR A 342 6.62 -14.07 -8.88
N CYS A 343 6.38 -13.00 -8.12
CA CYS A 343 5.64 -13.08 -6.85
C CYS A 343 4.16 -13.31 -7.16
N LEU A 344 3.53 -14.30 -6.54
CA LEU A 344 2.11 -14.63 -6.74
C LEU A 344 1.20 -14.08 -5.63
N GLY A 345 1.79 -13.41 -4.64
CA GLY A 345 1.09 -12.91 -3.46
C GLY A 345 1.35 -13.74 -2.20
N LEU A 346 0.62 -13.44 -1.13
CA LEU A 346 0.72 -14.07 0.17
C LEU A 346 -0.42 -15.09 0.33
N PRO A 347 -0.15 -16.42 0.39
CA PRO A 347 -1.18 -17.44 0.37
C PRO A 347 -2.31 -17.22 1.39
N GLY A 348 -3.55 -17.15 0.90
CA GLY A 348 -4.75 -16.96 1.74
C GLY A 348 -5.00 -15.54 2.23
N VAL A 349 -4.13 -14.58 1.87
CA VAL A 349 -4.19 -13.18 2.32
C VAL A 349 -4.28 -12.22 1.13
N LEU A 350 -3.38 -12.39 0.16
CA LEU A 350 -3.28 -11.59 -1.06
C LEU A 350 -2.97 -12.55 -2.21
N ASP A 351 -3.93 -12.78 -3.10
CA ASP A 351 -3.70 -13.55 -4.32
C ASP A 351 -3.62 -12.55 -5.48
N ALA A 352 -2.41 -12.30 -5.98
CA ALA A 352 -2.18 -11.31 -7.02
C ALA A 352 -2.89 -11.68 -8.32
N ALA A 353 -3.33 -10.71 -9.10
CA ALA A 353 -3.97 -10.94 -10.39
C ALA A 353 -2.91 -11.30 -11.46
N ALA A 354 -2.39 -12.52 -11.33
CA ALA A 354 -1.36 -13.08 -12.19
C ALA A 354 -1.71 -14.51 -12.61
N ALA A 355 -1.29 -14.90 -13.81
CA ALA A 355 -1.48 -16.25 -14.34
C ALA A 355 -0.17 -16.80 -14.96
N PRO A 356 0.15 -18.09 -14.76
CA PRO A 356 -0.59 -19.05 -13.94
C PRO A 356 -0.35 -18.80 -12.44
N SER A 357 -1.39 -18.97 -11.63
CA SER A 357 -1.32 -18.95 -10.16
C SER A 357 -2.31 -19.94 -9.56
N ARG A 358 -2.25 -20.16 -8.24
CA ARG A 358 -3.20 -21.02 -7.52
C ARG A 358 -4.65 -20.55 -7.70
N LYS A 359 -4.88 -19.24 -7.65
CA LYS A 359 -6.22 -18.64 -7.79
C LYS A 359 -6.62 -18.48 -9.25
N PHE A 360 -5.66 -18.15 -10.12
CA PHE A 360 -5.89 -17.94 -11.54
C PHE A 360 -5.02 -18.89 -12.38
N PRO A 361 -5.41 -20.16 -12.50
CA PRO A 361 -4.62 -21.15 -13.23
C PRO A 361 -4.64 -20.95 -14.76
N THR A 362 -5.60 -20.17 -15.27
CA THR A 362 -5.78 -19.91 -16.70
C THR A 362 -5.99 -18.42 -16.98
N ALA A 363 -5.70 -18.01 -18.21
CA ALA A 363 -5.99 -16.66 -18.72
C ALA A 363 -7.48 -16.28 -18.52
N GLU A 364 -8.38 -17.22 -18.80
CA GLU A 364 -9.82 -17.03 -18.63
C GLU A 364 -10.20 -16.77 -17.18
N ALA A 365 -9.66 -17.56 -16.23
CA ALA A 365 -9.95 -17.37 -14.81
C ALA A 365 -9.52 -15.99 -14.31
N LEU A 366 -8.34 -15.51 -14.77
CA LEU A 366 -7.81 -14.20 -14.44
C LEU A 366 -8.70 -13.07 -15.02
N VAL A 367 -8.93 -13.07 -16.33
CA VAL A 367 -9.66 -11.98 -17.00
C VAL A 367 -11.11 -11.92 -16.51
N ARG A 368 -11.80 -13.07 -16.42
CA ARG A 368 -13.20 -13.10 -15.94
C ARG A 368 -13.32 -12.67 -14.48
N HIS A 369 -12.30 -12.90 -13.65
CA HIS A 369 -12.29 -12.37 -12.29
C HIS A 369 -12.32 -10.85 -12.27
N VAL A 370 -11.42 -10.20 -13.03
CA VAL A 370 -11.31 -8.73 -13.08
C VAL A 370 -12.54 -8.09 -13.74
N VAL A 371 -13.12 -8.73 -14.76
CA VAL A 371 -14.42 -8.34 -15.32
C VAL A 371 -15.52 -8.43 -14.25
N GLY A 372 -15.52 -9.52 -13.48
CA GLY A 372 -16.50 -9.77 -12.42
C GLY A 372 -16.56 -8.69 -11.34
N LEU A 373 -15.44 -8.01 -11.04
CA LEU A 373 -15.38 -6.95 -10.01
C LEU A 373 -16.38 -5.81 -10.25
N ARG A 374 -16.82 -5.59 -11.49
CA ARG A 374 -17.81 -4.56 -11.85
C ARG A 374 -19.25 -5.02 -11.74
N TYR A 375 -19.49 -6.26 -12.13
CA TYR A 375 -20.83 -6.74 -12.50
C TYR A 375 -21.40 -7.81 -11.56
N GLN A 376 -20.54 -8.50 -10.80
CA GLN A 376 -20.99 -9.52 -9.85
C GLN A 376 -21.99 -8.93 -8.85
N ARG A 377 -22.93 -9.75 -8.36
CA ARG A 377 -23.91 -9.33 -7.34
C ARG A 377 -23.21 -8.57 -6.21
N GLY A 378 -23.73 -7.40 -5.85
CA GLY A 378 -23.09 -6.56 -4.85
C GLY A 378 -22.14 -5.50 -5.42
N ALA A 379 -21.73 -5.58 -6.68
CA ALA A 379 -20.81 -4.65 -7.30
C ALA A 379 -21.50 -3.35 -7.77
N HIS A 380 -20.68 -2.40 -8.20
CA HIS A 380 -21.07 -1.02 -8.45
C HIS A 380 -21.82 -0.82 -9.78
N LEU A 381 -21.63 -1.72 -10.76
CA LEU A 381 -22.41 -1.83 -12.00
C LEU A 381 -23.30 -3.09 -12.02
N SER A 382 -23.52 -3.71 -10.87
CA SER A 382 -24.41 -4.89 -10.79
C SER A 382 -25.88 -4.47 -10.81
N PRO A 383 -26.75 -5.15 -11.58
CA PRO A 383 -28.19 -4.97 -11.48
C PRO A 383 -28.80 -5.69 -10.26
N GLN A 384 -28.02 -6.51 -9.52
CA GLN A 384 -28.49 -7.19 -8.32
C GLN A 384 -27.70 -6.76 -7.08
N ASP A 385 -28.43 -6.33 -6.04
CA ASP A 385 -27.88 -5.79 -4.80
C ASP A 385 -26.82 -4.72 -5.08
N ASN A 386 -27.14 -3.73 -5.91
CA ASN A 386 -26.15 -2.75 -6.37
C ASN A 386 -25.46 -2.05 -5.19
N TRP A 387 -24.13 -1.91 -5.27
CA TRP A 387 -23.33 -1.27 -4.22
C TRP A 387 -23.87 0.12 -3.81
N ALA A 388 -24.34 0.90 -4.77
CA ALA A 388 -24.81 2.26 -4.56
C ALA A 388 -26.04 2.34 -3.65
N GLU A 389 -26.90 1.33 -3.64
CA GLU A 389 -28.17 1.35 -2.89
C GLU A 389 -27.93 1.28 -1.38
N ARG A 390 -26.98 0.44 -0.96
CA ARG A 390 -26.63 0.29 0.46
C ARG A 390 -25.63 1.34 0.94
N ASN A 391 -24.85 1.95 0.04
CA ASN A 391 -23.77 2.89 0.36
C ASN A 391 -24.06 4.35 0.02
N ARG A 392 -25.21 4.67 -0.61
CA ARG A 392 -25.55 6.02 -1.13
C ARG A 392 -24.59 6.48 -2.23
N GLY A 393 -24.38 5.63 -3.24
CA GLY A 393 -23.45 5.86 -4.35
C GLY A 393 -23.66 7.18 -5.10
N PRO A 394 -22.76 7.52 -6.04
CA PRO A 394 -22.60 8.90 -6.51
C PRO A 394 -23.74 9.42 -7.39
N PHE A 395 -24.59 8.53 -7.91
CA PHE A 395 -25.65 8.89 -8.85
C PHE A 395 -27.03 8.85 -8.20
N THR A 396 -27.92 9.73 -8.65
CA THR A 396 -29.36 9.63 -8.36
C THR A 396 -29.92 8.30 -8.87
N ASP A 397 -31.07 7.87 -8.34
CA ASP A 397 -31.70 6.60 -8.78
C ASP A 397 -31.98 6.60 -10.30
N GLU A 398 -32.49 7.72 -10.85
CA GLU A 398 -32.75 7.84 -12.29
C GLU A 398 -31.47 7.74 -13.13
N ALA A 399 -30.39 8.44 -12.71
CA ALA A 399 -29.13 8.39 -13.43
C ALA A 399 -28.50 6.99 -13.34
N ARG A 400 -28.54 6.36 -12.16
CA ARG A 400 -28.06 4.99 -11.96
C ARG A 400 -28.78 4.01 -12.88
N GLU A 401 -30.11 4.06 -12.94
CA GLU A 401 -30.89 3.16 -13.81
C GLU A 401 -30.52 3.35 -15.28
N ARG A 402 -30.40 4.60 -15.74
CA ARG A 402 -29.98 4.91 -17.12
C ARG A 402 -28.57 4.40 -17.42
N ILE A 403 -27.64 4.49 -16.47
CA ILE A 403 -26.28 3.95 -16.60
C ILE A 403 -26.33 2.42 -16.73
N LEU A 404 -27.05 1.74 -15.82
CA LEU A 404 -27.15 0.28 -15.81
C LEU A 404 -27.81 -0.27 -17.07
N GLN A 405 -28.73 0.47 -17.70
CA GLN A 405 -29.35 0.09 -18.98
C GLN A 405 -28.49 0.42 -20.21
N HIS A 406 -27.46 1.26 -20.07
CA HIS A 406 -26.69 1.72 -21.22
C HIS A 406 -25.70 0.65 -21.70
N PRO A 407 -25.72 0.23 -22.98
CA PRO A 407 -24.84 -0.85 -23.46
C PRO A 407 -23.35 -0.61 -23.20
N ARG A 408 -22.88 0.63 -23.32
CA ARG A 408 -21.47 0.98 -23.07
C ARG A 408 -21.02 0.93 -21.59
N ALA A 409 -21.95 0.81 -20.63
CA ALA A 409 -21.58 0.54 -19.24
C ALA A 409 -21.14 -0.94 -19.05
N HIS A 410 -21.43 -1.80 -20.03
CA HIS A 410 -21.15 -3.22 -19.99
C HIS A 410 -20.03 -3.57 -20.96
N MET A 411 -19.08 -4.37 -20.48
CA MET A 411 -17.98 -4.90 -21.28
C MET A 411 -18.55 -5.84 -22.37
N PRO A 412 -18.31 -5.56 -23.67
CA PRO A 412 -18.74 -6.47 -24.73
C PRO A 412 -17.97 -7.80 -24.68
N ASP A 413 -18.61 -8.91 -25.04
CA ASP A 413 -17.99 -10.25 -25.03
C ASP A 413 -16.68 -10.29 -25.84
N TRP A 414 -16.64 -9.62 -27.00
CA TRP A 414 -15.44 -9.60 -27.84
C TRP A 414 -14.23 -8.99 -27.13
N VAL A 415 -14.43 -8.00 -26.24
CA VAL A 415 -13.34 -7.40 -25.46
C VAL A 415 -12.78 -8.42 -24.47
N VAL A 416 -13.67 -9.15 -23.80
CA VAL A 416 -13.31 -10.18 -22.82
C VAL A 416 -12.56 -11.31 -23.51
N GLU A 417 -13.06 -11.82 -24.63
CA GLU A 417 -12.40 -12.91 -25.37
C GLU A 417 -11.06 -12.47 -25.95
N ALA A 418 -10.97 -11.27 -26.55
CA ALA A 418 -9.70 -10.72 -27.04
C ALA A 418 -8.66 -10.57 -25.90
N ALA A 419 -9.08 -10.10 -24.73
CA ALA A 419 -8.21 -9.99 -23.56
C ALA A 419 -7.76 -11.37 -23.06
N ILE A 420 -8.66 -12.38 -23.05
CA ILE A 420 -8.32 -13.77 -22.70
C ILE A 420 -7.25 -14.31 -23.65
N ASP A 421 -7.41 -14.12 -24.96
CA ASP A 421 -6.46 -14.61 -25.95
C ASP A 421 -5.11 -13.91 -25.85
N THR A 422 -5.10 -12.59 -25.58
CA THR A 422 -3.87 -11.85 -25.30
C THR A 422 -3.17 -12.33 -24.04
N VAL A 423 -3.91 -12.52 -22.94
CA VAL A 423 -3.33 -13.06 -21.70
C VAL A 423 -2.80 -14.48 -21.91
N ARG A 424 -3.51 -15.31 -22.67
CA ARG A 424 -3.07 -16.66 -23.03
C ARG A 424 -1.78 -16.61 -23.84
N TYR A 425 -1.69 -15.74 -24.85
CA TYR A 425 -0.48 -15.55 -25.64
C TYR A 425 0.71 -15.15 -24.75
N VAL A 426 0.54 -14.15 -23.87
CA VAL A 426 1.59 -13.68 -22.97
C VAL A 426 2.05 -14.80 -22.04
N MET A 427 1.10 -15.54 -21.48
CA MET A 427 1.38 -16.69 -20.62
C MET A 427 2.10 -17.81 -21.38
N ASP A 428 1.65 -18.17 -22.59
CA ASP A 428 2.24 -19.25 -23.39
C ASP A 428 3.61 -18.88 -23.97
N LYS A 429 3.85 -17.60 -24.28
CA LYS A 429 5.16 -17.16 -24.72
C LYS A 429 6.12 -16.92 -23.56
N TYR A 430 5.71 -16.12 -22.57
CA TYR A 430 6.60 -15.62 -21.52
C TYR A 430 6.49 -16.38 -20.18
N GLY A 431 5.58 -17.34 -20.06
CA GLY A 431 5.42 -18.18 -18.88
C GLY A 431 4.63 -17.56 -17.73
N ALA A 432 4.38 -16.26 -17.75
CA ALA A 432 3.54 -15.56 -16.78
C ALA A 432 3.01 -14.23 -17.34
N VAL A 433 1.92 -13.73 -16.75
CA VAL A 433 1.38 -12.38 -16.94
C VAL A 433 1.28 -11.65 -15.59
N PRO A 434 1.69 -10.37 -15.48
CA PRO A 434 2.54 -9.62 -16.43
C PRO A 434 3.88 -10.32 -16.69
N ALA A 435 4.53 -10.01 -17.81
CA ALA A 435 5.68 -10.76 -18.29
C ALA A 435 7.03 -10.14 -17.92
N TYR A 436 7.11 -8.81 -17.94
CA TYR A 436 8.32 -8.00 -17.76
C TYR A 436 8.39 -7.33 -16.39
N VAL A 437 7.25 -7.17 -15.70
CA VAL A 437 7.17 -6.66 -14.33
C VAL A 437 6.59 -7.72 -13.39
N ASN A 438 6.94 -7.63 -12.10
CA ASN A 438 6.37 -8.50 -11.07
C ASN A 438 4.95 -8.00 -10.71
N PRO A 439 3.91 -8.87 -10.71
CA PRO A 439 2.54 -8.48 -10.36
C PRO A 439 2.38 -8.03 -8.91
N VAL A 440 3.33 -8.33 -8.01
CA VAL A 440 3.34 -7.80 -6.64
C VAL A 440 4.57 -6.94 -6.42
N ARG A 441 4.38 -5.71 -5.93
CA ARG A 441 5.47 -4.78 -5.61
C ARG A 441 5.30 -4.16 -4.23
N ALA A 442 6.40 -3.99 -3.51
CA ALA A 442 6.45 -3.46 -2.14
C ALA A 442 7.61 -2.46 -1.96
N LYS A 443 7.87 -1.66 -3.01
CA LYS A 443 9.14 -0.96 -3.17
C LYS A 443 9.31 0.28 -2.32
N PHE A 444 8.25 1.05 -2.11
CA PHE A 444 8.31 2.35 -1.43
C PHE A 444 7.42 2.35 -0.19
N SER A 445 8.01 2.64 0.96
CA SER A 445 7.38 2.47 2.27
C SER A 445 7.83 3.55 3.27
N CYS A 446 7.25 3.54 4.47
CA CYS A 446 7.59 4.50 5.51
C CYS A 446 7.72 3.82 6.88
N GLN A 447 8.84 4.05 7.57
CA GLN A 447 8.99 3.70 8.98
C GLN A 447 8.71 4.92 9.85
N VAL A 448 7.83 4.74 10.82
CA VAL A 448 7.39 5.76 11.75
C VAL A 448 7.82 5.42 13.16
N HIS A 449 8.24 6.42 13.91
CA HIS A 449 8.70 6.27 15.30
C HIS A 449 8.55 7.58 16.07
N HIS A 450 8.52 7.47 17.40
CA HIS A 450 8.82 8.59 18.27
C HIS A 450 10.28 9.00 18.07
N VAL A 451 10.52 10.25 17.69
CA VAL A 451 11.86 10.80 17.41
C VAL A 451 12.74 10.77 18.66
N ASP A 452 14.03 10.47 18.54
CA ASP A 452 14.99 10.75 19.61
C ASP A 452 15.54 12.18 19.44
N LEU A 453 14.97 13.12 20.20
CA LEU A 453 15.33 14.53 20.09
C LEU A 453 16.76 14.81 20.56
N ASP A 454 17.35 13.98 21.42
CA ASP A 454 18.71 14.17 21.92
C ASP A 454 19.75 13.94 20.82
N TYR A 455 19.49 13.00 19.89
CA TYR A 455 20.29 12.87 18.67
C TYR A 455 20.34 14.19 17.89
N TYR A 456 19.16 14.77 17.64
CA TYR A 456 19.06 15.99 16.85
C TYR A 456 19.64 17.21 17.57
N ARG A 457 19.45 17.32 18.89
CA ARG A 457 20.08 18.36 19.72
C ARG A 457 21.60 18.26 19.70
N ARG A 458 22.16 17.04 19.64
CA ARG A 458 23.61 16.82 19.64
C ARG A 458 24.25 17.12 18.29
N PHE A 459 23.61 16.75 17.18
CA PHE A 459 24.27 16.75 15.86
C PHE A 459 23.70 17.75 14.84
N HIS A 460 22.52 18.33 15.06
CA HIS A 460 21.90 19.21 14.09
C HIS A 460 21.92 20.67 14.52
N ALA A 461 22.06 21.55 13.53
CA ALA A 461 22.06 22.99 13.73
C ALA A 461 20.71 23.51 14.24
N GLY A 462 20.74 24.58 15.01
CA GLY A 462 19.56 25.24 15.57
C GLY A 462 19.93 26.33 16.58
N GLY A 463 18.90 26.88 17.22
CA GLY A 463 19.05 27.79 18.35
C GLY A 463 18.94 27.02 19.67
N ALA A 464 17.93 27.37 20.47
CA ALA A 464 17.58 26.59 21.66
C ALA A 464 17.08 25.17 21.32
N GLU A 465 16.59 24.92 20.11
CA GLU A 465 16.26 23.58 19.62
C GLU A 465 16.75 23.45 18.16
N PRO A 466 17.03 22.23 17.66
CA PRO A 466 17.40 22.03 16.26
C PRO A 466 16.27 22.53 15.35
N TYR A 467 16.58 23.04 14.14
CA TYR A 467 15.54 23.55 13.24
C TYR A 467 14.51 22.48 12.81
N LEU A 468 14.85 21.21 13.02
CA LEU A 468 14.00 20.05 12.78
C LEU A 468 12.95 19.83 13.87
N ALA A 469 13.12 20.44 15.05
CA ALA A 469 12.20 20.34 16.17
C ALA A 469 11.02 21.30 16.00
N THR A 470 9.93 20.77 15.49
CA THR A 470 8.69 21.53 15.31
C THR A 470 7.92 21.63 16.63
N PRO A 471 7.00 22.59 16.77
CA PRO A 471 6.12 22.66 17.93
C PRO A 471 5.37 21.33 18.16
N GLN A 472 4.88 20.69 17.09
CA GLN A 472 4.19 19.40 17.16
C GLN A 472 5.10 18.31 17.71
N LEU A 473 6.36 18.24 17.26
CA LEU A 473 7.32 17.29 17.80
C LEU A 473 7.58 17.56 19.28
N LEU A 474 7.84 18.81 19.65
CA LEU A 474 8.20 19.18 21.02
C LEU A 474 7.07 18.91 22.03
N SER A 475 5.81 19.10 21.63
CA SER A 475 4.66 18.86 22.53
C SER A 475 4.12 17.43 22.48
N HIS A 476 4.59 16.60 21.54
CA HIS A 476 4.04 15.29 21.24
C HIS A 476 3.73 14.44 22.48
N PHE A 477 4.71 14.17 23.35
CA PHE A 477 4.49 13.32 24.52
C PHE A 477 3.45 13.89 25.49
N SER A 478 3.48 15.19 25.75
CA SER A 478 2.50 15.81 26.65
C SER A 478 1.07 15.81 26.09
N GLU A 479 0.93 15.83 24.76
CA GLU A 479 -0.35 15.92 24.06
C GLU A 479 -0.96 14.56 23.69
N TRP A 480 -0.12 13.59 23.35
CA TRP A 480 -0.53 12.27 22.87
C TRP A 480 -0.43 11.18 23.93
N HIS A 481 0.45 11.35 24.92
CA HIS A 481 0.71 10.38 25.98
C HIS A 481 0.52 11.01 27.37
N PRO A 482 -0.66 11.57 27.69
CA PRO A 482 -0.89 12.26 28.96
C PRO A 482 -0.71 11.31 30.15
N GLY A 483 0.09 11.74 31.11
CA GLY A 483 0.43 10.94 32.30
C GLY A 483 1.72 10.12 32.16
N GLU A 484 2.31 10.05 30.95
CA GLU A 484 3.67 9.54 30.78
C GLU A 484 4.72 10.64 31.01
N PRO A 485 5.94 10.28 31.44
CA PRO A 485 7.05 11.23 31.48
C PRO A 485 7.31 11.82 30.09
N ASP A 486 7.35 13.15 30.01
CA ASP A 486 7.73 13.83 28.77
C ASP A 486 9.20 13.52 28.46
N ARG A 487 9.40 12.69 27.44
CA ARG A 487 10.72 12.24 26.99
C ARG A 487 11.47 13.33 26.22
N TYR A 488 10.80 14.42 25.81
CA TYR A 488 11.37 15.53 25.07
C TYR A 488 11.71 16.74 25.93
N ALA A 489 11.18 16.77 27.16
CA ALA A 489 11.57 17.76 28.15
C ALA A 489 13.10 17.78 28.33
N ARG A 490 13.68 18.98 28.28
CA ARG A 490 15.10 19.15 28.58
C ARG A 490 15.36 18.72 30.01
N ARG A 491 16.27 17.77 30.20
CA ARG A 491 16.77 17.44 31.54
C ARG A 491 17.57 18.64 32.02
N ASN A 492 17.11 19.32 33.08
CA ASN A 492 17.87 20.38 33.71
C ASN A 492 19.21 19.80 34.18
N GLY A 493 20.31 20.11 33.49
CA GLY A 493 21.62 19.81 34.06
C GLY A 493 22.85 19.68 33.18
N HIS A 494 22.80 19.76 31.84
CA HIS A 494 24.03 19.75 31.03
C HIS A 494 24.01 20.94 30.05
N ALA A 495 24.52 22.07 30.53
CA ALA A 495 24.95 23.22 29.73
C ALA A 495 26.45 23.11 29.45
#